data_AF-A0A523XM63-F1
#
_entry.id   AF-A0A523XM63-F1
#
_cell.length_a   1.000
_cell.length_b   1.000
_cell.length_c   1.000
_cell.angle_alpha   90.00
_cell.angle_beta   90.00
_cell.angle_gamma   90.00
#
_symmetry.space_group_name_H-M   'P 1'
#
loop_
_entity.id
_entity.type
_entity.pdbx_description
1 polymer ?
#
loop_
_entity_poly.entity_id
_entity_poly.type
_entity_poly.pdbx_seq_one_letter_code
_entity_poly.pdbx_strand_id
1 'polypeptide(L)'
;IMIVCEVQKISDVIAIEKQKYLDNLITTRKPINCSEILCENYDFCVPIKYTESSKIKIIKSMKDINCPLGYNLVLVEASKVNK
;
A
#
# COMPACT_ATOMS: atom_id res chain seq x y z
N ILE A 1 -26.02 23.09 15.51
CA ILE A 1 -24.76 23.59 14.90
C ILE A 1 -24.37 22.59 13.82
N MET A 2 -24.20 23.03 12.57
CA MET A 2 -23.77 22.19 11.46
C MET A 2 -22.28 22.46 11.24
N ILE A 3 -21.44 21.44 11.41
CA ILE A 3 -20.00 21.54 11.22
C ILE A 3 -19.70 20.91 9.87
N VAL A 4 -19.11 21.70 8.97
CA VAL A 4 -18.63 21.24 7.66
C VAL A 4 -17.13 21.10 7.75
N CYS A 5 -16.61 19.89 7.51
CA CYS A 5 -15.18 19.60 7.46
C CYS A 5 -14.79 19.17 6.05
N GLU A 6 -13.63 19.64 5.57
CA GLU A 6 -13.02 19.17 4.33
C GLU A 6 -12.29 17.84 4.59
N VAL A 7 -12.67 16.78 3.88
CA VAL A 7 -11.99 15.48 3.98
C VAL A 7 -10.91 15.41 2.91
N GLN A 8 -9.65 15.53 3.33
CA GLN A 8 -8.51 15.33 2.42
C GLN A 8 -8.19 13.83 2.27
N LYS A 9 -8.04 13.38 1.02
CA LYS A 9 -7.55 12.03 0.73
C LYS A 9 -6.07 11.96 1.08
N ILE A 10 -5.75 11.35 2.20
CA ILE A 10 -4.39 11.06 2.61
C ILE A 10 -3.86 9.90 1.77
N SER A 11 -2.67 10.07 1.20
CA SER A 11 -1.88 8.97 0.64
C SER A 11 -1.19 8.22 1.78
N ASP A 12 -1.18 6.90 1.70
CA ASP A 12 -0.44 6.05 2.63
C ASP A 12 0.76 5.41 1.91
N VAL A 13 1.77 4.99 2.69
CA VAL A 13 2.90 4.22 2.17
C VAL A 13 2.63 2.74 2.40
N ILE A 14 2.67 1.93 1.33
CA ILE A 14 2.42 0.49 1.38
C ILE A 14 3.44 -0.28 0.55
N ALA A 15 3.66 -1.55 0.89
CA ALA A 15 4.45 -2.47 0.09
C ALA A 15 3.57 -3.19 -0.94
N ILE A 16 4.08 -3.29 -2.17
CA ILE A 16 3.50 -4.09 -3.25
C ILE A 16 4.59 -4.87 -3.98
N GLU A 17 4.20 -5.89 -4.75
CA GLU A 17 5.15 -6.61 -5.59
C GLU A 17 5.69 -5.72 -6.73
N LYS A 18 7.01 -5.78 -6.94
CA LYS A 18 7.76 -4.97 -7.91
C LYS A 18 7.32 -5.16 -9.37
N GLN A 19 6.65 -6.26 -9.71
CA GLN A 19 6.12 -6.43 -11.08
C GLN A 19 4.83 -5.62 -11.33
N LYS A 20 4.20 -5.10 -10.29
CA LYS A 20 2.84 -4.53 -10.33
C LYS A 20 2.78 -3.02 -10.15
N TYR A 21 3.91 -2.31 -10.21
CA TYR A 21 3.93 -0.87 -10.02
C TYR A 21 4.29 -0.14 -11.32
N LEU A 22 3.40 0.77 -11.70
CA LEU A 22 3.63 1.81 -12.68
C LEU A 22 3.05 3.09 -12.07
N ASP A 23 3.72 4.22 -12.23
CA ASP A 23 3.21 5.47 -11.67
C ASP A 23 1.83 5.79 -12.25
N ASN A 24 0.93 6.32 -11.42
CA ASN A 24 -0.48 6.56 -11.72
C ASN A 24 -1.35 5.33 -12.03
N LEU A 25 -0.83 4.10 -11.89
CA LEU A 25 -1.61 2.89 -12.09
C LEU A 25 -2.68 2.73 -11.00
N ILE A 26 -3.92 2.50 -11.42
CA ILE A 26 -5.00 2.04 -10.54
C ILE A 26 -5.03 0.51 -10.62
N THR A 27 -4.79 -0.14 -9.50
CA THR A 27 -4.77 -1.61 -9.42
C THR A 27 -5.51 -2.11 -8.18
N THR A 28 -5.89 -3.37 -8.21
CA THR A 28 -6.39 -4.06 -7.02
C THR A 28 -5.19 -4.60 -6.27
N ARG A 29 -5.05 -4.19 -5.00
CA ARG A 29 -3.99 -4.71 -4.14
C ARG A 29 -4.15 -6.21 -3.97
N LYS A 30 -3.07 -6.97 -4.20
CA LYS A 30 -2.98 -8.36 -3.75
C LYS A 30 -2.31 -8.37 -2.37
N PRO A 31 -2.86 -9.08 -1.38
CA PRO A 31 -2.25 -9.16 -0.05
C PRO A 31 -0.86 -9.83 -0.15
N ILE A 32 0.07 -9.35 0.68
CA ILE A 32 1.37 -9.99 0.89
C ILE A 32 1.21 -10.86 2.13
N ASN A 33 1.37 -12.16 1.98
CA ASN A 33 1.28 -13.12 3.09
C ASN A 33 2.60 -13.11 3.87
N CYS A 34 2.75 -12.17 4.79
CA CYS A 34 3.91 -12.08 5.68
C CYS A 34 3.56 -12.71 7.05
N SER A 35 4.31 -13.74 7.45
CA SER A 35 4.19 -14.38 8.78
C SER A 35 5.11 -13.75 9.84
N GLU A 36 6.07 -12.93 9.43
CA GLU A 36 7.08 -12.33 10.30
C GLU A 36 6.58 -11.02 10.94
N ILE A 37 5.80 -11.14 12.01
CA ILE A 37 5.17 -9.99 12.70
C ILE A 37 6.21 -9.00 13.25
N LEU A 38 7.43 -9.47 13.58
CA LEU A 38 8.53 -8.63 14.07
C LEU A 38 9.35 -7.98 12.95
N CYS A 39 8.98 -8.18 11.68
CA CYS A 39 9.64 -7.54 10.56
C CYS A 39 9.43 -6.02 10.60
N GLU A 40 10.51 -5.24 10.46
CA GLU A 40 10.46 -3.77 10.41
C GLU A 40 9.54 -3.22 9.30
N ASN A 41 9.29 -4.03 8.26
CA ASN A 41 8.45 -3.66 7.11
C ASN A 41 7.05 -4.29 7.19
N TYR A 42 6.69 -4.97 8.29
CA TYR A 42 5.43 -5.70 8.43
C TYR A 42 4.22 -4.80 8.18
N ASP A 43 4.19 -3.60 8.79
CA ASP A 43 3.07 -2.67 8.65
C ASP A 43 2.86 -2.16 7.22
N PHE A 44 3.92 -2.11 6.41
CA PHE A 44 3.80 -1.78 4.99
C PHE A 44 3.26 -2.96 4.17
N CYS A 45 3.59 -4.19 4.57
CA CYS A 45 3.15 -5.42 3.92
C CYS A 45 1.72 -5.80 4.30
N VAL A 46 1.31 -5.54 5.54
CA VAL A 46 -0.01 -5.87 6.11
C VAL A 46 -0.67 -4.61 6.72
N PRO A 47 -0.86 -3.53 5.94
CA PRO A 47 -1.43 -2.29 6.43
C PRO A 47 -2.92 -2.46 6.75
N ILE A 48 -3.29 -2.13 7.99
CA ILE A 48 -4.64 -2.29 8.56
C ILE A 48 -5.73 -1.58 7.71
N LYS A 49 -5.39 -0.45 7.07
CA LYS A 49 -6.33 0.36 6.27
C LYS A 49 -6.78 -0.29 4.95
N TYR A 50 -6.04 -1.30 4.47
CA TYR A 50 -6.25 -1.92 3.16
C TYR A 50 -6.60 -3.39 3.30
N THR A 51 -7.86 -3.72 3.03
CA THR A 51 -8.33 -5.11 2.90
C THR A 51 -7.77 -5.79 1.64
N GLU A 52 -7.85 -7.12 1.58
CA GLU A 52 -7.29 -7.99 0.52
C GLU A 52 -7.81 -7.74 -0.92
N SER A 53 -8.68 -6.76 -1.12
CA SER A 53 -9.25 -6.38 -2.41
C SER A 53 -9.36 -4.86 -2.60
N SER A 54 -8.69 -4.08 -1.75
CA SER A 54 -8.71 -2.63 -1.84
C SER A 54 -8.13 -2.17 -3.19
N LYS A 55 -8.89 -1.35 -3.91
CA LYS A 55 -8.38 -0.63 -5.08
C LYS A 55 -7.47 0.49 -4.59
N ILE A 56 -6.29 0.56 -5.19
CA ILE A 56 -5.29 1.55 -4.87
C ILE A 56 -4.87 2.26 -6.16
N LYS A 57 -4.59 3.55 -6.05
CA LYS A 57 -3.86 4.29 -7.08
C LYS A 57 -2.45 4.47 -6.59
N ILE A 58 -1.49 3.99 -7.36
CA ILE A 58 -0.05 4.20 -7.11
C ILE A 58 0.26 5.63 -7.52
N ILE A 59 0.76 6.42 -6.57
CA ILE A 59 1.15 7.81 -6.80
C ILE A 59 2.61 7.85 -7.22
N LYS A 60 3.48 7.18 -6.45
CA LYS A 60 4.93 7.22 -6.67
C LYS A 60 5.61 5.99 -6.06
N SER A 61 6.63 5.47 -6.75
CA SER A 61 7.55 4.49 -6.17
C SER A 61 8.62 5.14 -5.28
N MET A 62 8.93 4.48 -4.17
CA MET A 62 9.89 4.98 -3.18
C MET A 62 11.18 4.17 -3.22
N LYS A 63 11.22 3.05 -2.48
CA LYS A 63 12.41 2.20 -2.36
C LYS A 63 12.05 0.73 -2.46
N ASP A 64 13.00 -0.07 -2.92
CA ASP A 64 12.90 -1.52 -2.84
C ASP A 64 13.01 -2.00 -1.38
N ILE A 65 12.33 -3.11 -1.07
CA ILE A 65 12.40 -3.78 0.22
C ILE A 65 13.06 -5.13 0.01
N ASN A 66 14.12 -5.40 0.76
CA ASN A 66 14.70 -6.73 0.83
C ASN A 66 13.89 -7.58 1.80
N CYS A 67 12.97 -8.39 1.26
CA CYS A 67 12.17 -9.30 2.07
C CYS A 67 12.93 -10.61 2.31
N PRO A 68 13.15 -11.05 3.56
CA PRO A 68 13.84 -12.32 3.86
C PRO A 68 13.08 -13.55 3.36
N LEU A 69 11.76 -13.43 3.12
CA LEU A 69 10.92 -14.49 2.56
C LEU A 69 11.03 -14.61 1.03
N GLY A 70 11.88 -13.80 0.39
CA GLY A 70 12.12 -13.84 -1.06
C GLY A 70 11.10 -13.06 -1.90
N TYR A 71 10.17 -12.34 -1.29
CA TYR A 71 9.27 -11.45 -2.03
C TYR A 71 10.04 -10.27 -2.63
N ASN A 72 9.81 -10.01 -3.92
CA ASN A 72 10.34 -8.84 -4.60
C ASN A 72 9.38 -7.65 -4.41
N LEU A 73 9.63 -6.84 -3.38
CA LEU A 73 8.72 -5.81 -2.91
C LEU A 73 9.29 -4.40 -3.11
N VAL A 74 8.40 -3.44 -3.32
CA VAL A 74 8.70 -2.01 -3.40
C VAL A 74 7.71 -1.24 -2.53
N LEU A 75 8.21 -0.25 -1.80
CA LEU A 75 7.37 0.74 -1.12
C LEU A 75 6.85 1.74 -2.14
N VAL A 76 5.55 1.98 -2.09
CA VAL A 76 4.89 2.99 -2.91
C VAL A 76 4.02 3.87 -2.05
N GLU A 77 3.94 5.13 -2.45
CA GLU A 77 2.88 6.02 -2.00
C GLU A 77 1.61 5.69 -2.79
N ALA A 78 0.52 5.39 -2.10
CA ALA A 78 -0.73 5.00 -2.72
C ALA A 78 -1.95 5.59 -2.00
N SER A 79 -2.96 5.98 -2.77
CA SER A 79 -4.26 6.39 -2.25
C SER A 79 -5.29 5.29 -2.44
N LYS A 80 -6.13 5.03 -1.43
CA LYS A 80 -7.28 4.13 -1.57
C LYS A 80 -8.31 4.75 -2.50
N VAL A 81 -8.75 3.99 -3.50
CA VAL A 81 -9.83 4.38 -4.41
C VAL A 81 -11.12 3.78 -3.86
N ASN A 82 -11.85 4.57 -3.09
CA ASN A 82 -13.23 4.24 -2.71
C ASN A 82 -14.12 4.43 -3.94
N LYS A 83 -14.90 3.40 -4.27
CA LYS A 83 -15.86 3.41 -5.37
C LYS A 83 -17.11 4.18 -4.97
#